data_AF-A0A133U974-F1
#
_entry.id   AF-A0A133U974-F1
#
_cell.length_a   1.000
_cell.length_b   1.000
_cell.length_c   1.000
_cell.angle_alpha   90.00
_cell.angle_beta   90.00
_cell.angle_gamma   90.00
#
_symmetry.space_group_name_H-M   'P 1'
#
loop_
_entity.id
_entity.type
_entity.pdbx_description
1 polymer ?
#
loop_
_entity_poly.entity_id
_entity_poly.type
_entity_poly.pdbx_seq_one_letter_code
_entity_poly.pdbx_strand_id
1 'polypeptide(L)' 'MSEKKEKAKKCPECGGKGVPTGKTWPLTSPMALMSGKLIIMGTLECQDCGNKFRKKLKELPLEGPEAKEEMEESKKD' A
#
# COMPACT_ATOMS: atom_id res chain seq x y z
N MET A 1 -0.48 -20.06 -5.56
CA MET A 1 0.91 -19.60 -5.35
C MET A 1 1.11 -18.35 -6.18
N SER A 2 1.27 -17.18 -5.55
CA SER A 2 1.61 -15.92 -6.24
C SER A 2 2.59 -15.14 -5.38
N GLU A 3 3.80 -15.69 -5.27
CA GLU A 3 5.00 -14.99 -4.84
C GLU A 3 5.29 -13.85 -5.81
N LYS A 4 5.03 -12.60 -5.43
CA LYS A 4 5.72 -11.41 -5.95
C LYS A 4 5.15 -10.14 -5.34
N LYS A 5 5.69 -9.71 -4.20
CA LYS A 5 5.90 -8.27 -3.89
C LYS A 5 6.75 -8.04 -2.65
N GLU A 6 7.86 -8.76 -2.53
CA GLU A 6 8.78 -8.60 -1.39
C GLU A 6 9.80 -7.47 -1.55
N LYS A 7 9.83 -6.79 -2.72
CA LYS A 7 10.90 -5.83 -3.02
C LYS A 7 10.76 -4.43 -2.41
N ALA A 8 9.61 -4.04 -1.86
CA ALA A 8 9.39 -2.67 -1.38
C ALA A 8 9.54 -2.49 0.14
N LYS A 9 9.91 -3.53 0.87
CA LYS A 9 9.86 -3.56 2.35
C LYS A 9 11.04 -2.90 3.06
N LYS A 10 11.98 -2.24 2.39
CA LYS A 10 13.13 -1.61 3.08
C LYS A 10 12.72 -0.37 3.89
N CYS A 11 13.17 -0.32 5.14
CA CYS A 11 13.03 0.82 6.04
C CYS A 11 13.87 2.01 5.53
N PRO A 12 13.30 3.21 5.43
CA PRO A 12 14.04 4.40 4.99
C PRO A 12 15.06 4.90 6.01
N GLU A 13 14.91 4.57 7.30
CA GLU A 13 15.80 5.04 8.36
C GLU A 13 17.10 4.23 8.44
N CYS A 14 16.97 2.90 8.53
CA CYS A 14 18.11 2.00 8.78
C CYS A 14 18.40 1.03 7.64
N GLY A 15 17.57 1.00 6.59
CA GLY A 15 17.68 0.03 5.50
C GLY A 15 17.19 -1.38 5.84
N GLY A 16 16.74 -1.60 7.07
CA GLY A 16 16.25 -2.88 7.59
C GLY A 16 14.96 -3.40 6.96
N LYS A 17 14.52 -4.59 7.39
CA LYS A 17 13.33 -5.25 6.85
C LYS A 17 12.07 -4.68 7.50
N GLY A 18 11.21 -4.09 6.68
CA GLY A 18 9.90 -3.58 7.03
C GLY A 18 8.82 -4.64 6.82
N VAL A 19 8.12 -5.00 7.87
CA VAL A 19 7.00 -5.94 7.84
C VAL A 19 5.70 -5.13 7.85
N PRO A 20 4.73 -5.42 6.97
CA PRO A 20 3.42 -4.77 7.04
C PRO A 20 2.77 -5.12 8.37
N THR A 21 2.50 -4.11 9.19
CA THR A 21 2.03 -4.25 10.59
C THR A 21 0.59 -3.74 10.79
N GLY A 22 -0.01 -3.16 9.75
CA GLY A 22 -1.28 -2.45 9.89
C GLY A 22 -2.25 -2.65 8.74
N LYS A 23 -3.41 -2.01 8.88
CA LYS A 23 -4.40 -1.86 7.81
C LYS A 23 -3.77 -1.18 6.60
N THR A 24 -4.16 -1.63 5.42
CA THR A 24 -3.92 -0.95 4.16
C THR A 24 -5.12 -0.06 3.85
N TRP A 25 -4.89 1.05 3.16
CA TRP A 25 -5.95 1.93 2.71
C TRP A 25 -5.64 2.44 1.30
N PRO A 26 -6.66 2.54 0.44
CA PRO A 26 -6.48 3.18 -0.84
C PRO A 26 -6.30 4.68 -0.66
N LEU A 27 -5.39 5.24 -1.45
CA LEU A 27 -5.22 6.67 -1.62
C LEU A 27 -6.30 7.16 -2.59
N THR A 28 -7.45 7.54 -2.05
CA THR A 28 -8.60 8.13 -2.78
C THR A 28 -8.41 9.62 -3.05
N SER A 29 -7.16 10.09 -3.17
CA SER A 29 -6.89 11.49 -3.48
C SER A 29 -7.36 11.80 -4.91
N PRO A 30 -8.11 12.89 -5.13
CA PRO A 30 -8.61 13.25 -6.47
C PRO A 30 -7.48 13.36 -7.50
N MET A 31 -6.28 13.76 -7.09
CA MET A 31 -5.11 13.85 -7.97
C MET A 31 -4.57 12.47 -8.41
N ALA A 32 -4.58 11.49 -7.50
CA ALA A 32 -4.21 10.11 -7.82
C ALA A 32 -5.28 9.44 -8.70
N LEU A 33 -6.55 9.68 -8.38
CA LEU A 33 -7.68 9.15 -9.16
C LEU A 33 -7.73 9.74 -10.57
N MET A 34 -7.40 11.03 -10.75
CA MET A 34 -7.26 11.65 -12.08
C MET A 34 -6.17 11.00 -12.93
N SER A 35 -5.16 10.37 -12.32
CA SER A 35 -4.12 9.64 -13.05
C SER A 35 -4.58 8.25 -13.52
N GLY A 36 -5.82 7.85 -13.22
CA GLY A 36 -6.36 6.53 -13.58
C GLY A 36 -5.76 5.39 -12.77
N LYS A 37 -5.16 5.68 -11.59
CA LYS A 37 -4.52 4.67 -10.75
C LYS A 37 -4.97 4.78 -9.29
N LEU A 38 -5.40 3.67 -8.74
CA LEU A 38 -5.63 3.50 -7.31
C LEU A 38 -4.31 3.07 -6.65
N ILE A 39 -3.83 3.87 -5.71
CA ILE A 39 -2.59 3.60 -4.99
C ILE A 39 -2.95 3.08 -3.60
N ILE A 40 -2.59 1.84 -3.29
CA ILE A 40 -2.80 1.26 -1.96
C ILE A 40 -1.59 1.56 -1.10
N MET A 41 -1.81 2.32 -0.04
CA MET A 41 -0.81 2.58 0.99
C MET A 41 -1.01 1.61 2.16
N GLY A 42 0.08 1.27 2.83
CA GLY A 42 0.00 0.55 4.08
C GLY A 42 1.13 0.96 5.02
N THR A 43 0.92 0.68 6.30
CA THR A 43 1.93 0.89 7.33
C THR A 43 2.83 -0.34 7.43
N LEU A 44 4.13 -0.12 7.35
CA LEU A 44 5.16 -1.10 7.62
C LEU A 44 5.92 -0.71 8.88
N GLU A 45 6.32 -1.70 9.64
CA GLU A 45 7.17 -1.56 10.81
C GLU A 45 8.50 -2.24 10.54
N CYS A 46 9.60 -1.53 10.78
CA CYS A 46 10.92 -2.10 10.67
C CYS A 46 11.20 -3.02 11.86
N GLN A 47 11.59 -4.26 11.59
CA GLN A 47 12.01 -5.17 12.66
C GLN A 47 13.42 -4.89 13.18
N ASP A 48 14.24 -4.14 12.44
CA ASP A 48 15.61 -3.80 12.87
C ASP A 48 15.64 -2.60 13.83
N CYS A 49 14.85 -1.55 13.57
CA CYS A 49 14.86 -0.33 14.39
C CYS A 49 13.52 0.00 15.08
N GLY A 50 12.46 -0.78 14.82
CA GLY A 50 11.12 -0.54 15.37
C GLY A 50 10.36 0.64 14.73
N ASN A 51 10.92 1.31 13.71
CA ASN A 51 10.27 2.48 13.12
C ASN A 51 9.05 2.10 12.26
N LYS A 52 7.96 2.86 12.39
CA LYS A 52 6.71 2.70 11.62
C LYS A 52 6.67 3.71 10.49
N PHE A 53 6.62 3.24 9.25
CA PHE A 53 6.60 4.08 8.06
C PHE A 53 5.52 3.64 7.08
N ARG A 54 4.95 4.62 6.37
CA ARG A 54 3.93 4.37 5.35
C ARG A 54 4.60 4.18 4.01
N LYS A 55 4.19 3.16 3.27
CA LYS A 55 4.71 2.94 1.93
C LYS A 55 3.62 2.45 1.00
N LYS A 56 3.85 2.75 -0.27
CA LYS A 56 3.05 2.29 -1.38
C LYS A 56 3.23 0.78 -1.55
N LEU A 57 2.18 0.02 -1.30
CA LEU A 57 2.17 -1.43 -1.41
C LEU A 57 1.71 -1.88 -2.79
N LYS A 58 0.64 -1.26 -3.29
CA LYS A 58 0.02 -1.64 -4.56
C LYS A 58 -0.36 -0.42 -5.40
N GLU A 59 -0.28 -0.63 -6.71
CA GLU A 59 -0.80 0.28 -7.72
C GLU A 59 -1.72 -0.57 -8.55
N LEU A 60 -2.95 -0.15 -8.65
CA LEU A 60 -3.96 -0.78 -9.48
C LEU A 60 -4.47 0.23 -10.48
N PRO A 61 -4.68 -0.15 -11.74
CA PRO A 61 -5.42 0.68 -12.68
C PRO A 61 -6.87 0.82 -12.19
N LEU A 62 -7.38 2.05 -12.14
CA LEU A 62 -8.73 2.37 -11.67
C LEU A 62 -9.83 1.62 -12.44
N GLU A 63 -9.57 1.32 -13.71
CA GLU A 63 -10.50 0.60 -14.59
C GLU A 63 -10.57 -0.91 -14.26
N GLY A 64 -9.57 -1.44 -13.54
CA GLY A 64 -9.49 -2.85 -13.19
C GLY A 64 -10.50 -3.27 -12.11
N PRO A 65 -10.98 -4.52 -12.13
CA PRO A 65 -11.93 -5.02 -11.13
C PRO A 65 -11.36 -5.00 -9.71
N GLU A 66 -10.07 -5.30 -9.53
CA GLU A 66 -9.39 -5.24 -8.22
C GLU A 66 -9.44 -3.83 -7.61
N ALA A 67 -9.29 -2.78 -8.43
CA ALA A 67 -9.36 -1.43 -7.92
C ALA A 67 -10.77 -1.14 -7.41
N LYS A 68 -11.81 -1.55 -8.15
CA LYS A 68 -13.23 -1.28 -7.84
C LYS A 68 -13.63 -1.89 -6.51
N GLU A 69 -13.20 -3.12 -6.28
CA GLU A 69 -13.42 -3.85 -5.03
C GLU A 69 -12.76 -3.11 -3.84
N GLU A 70 -11.51 -2.66 -3.97
CA GLU A 70 -10.81 -1.92 -2.91
C GLU A 70 -11.44 -0.54 -2.62
N MET A 71 -11.97 0.17 -3.63
CA MET A 71 -12.69 1.45 -3.41
C MET A 71 -14.07 1.23 -2.78
N GLU A 72 -14.79 0.17 -3.15
CA GLU A 72 -16.08 -0.17 -2.54
C GLU A 72 -15.93 -0.63 -1.09
N GLU A 73 -14.92 -1.45 -0.79
CA GLU A 73 -14.61 -1.88 0.58
C GLU A 73 -14.31 -0.68 1.48
N SER A 74 -13.57 0.31 0.96
CA SER A 74 -13.22 1.52 1.70
C SER A 74 -14.38 2.51 1.88
N LYS A 75 -15.51 2.32 1.20
CA LYS A 75 -16.70 3.17 1.30
C LYS A 75 -17.77 2.60 2.26
N LYS A 76 -17.58 1.37 2.75
CA LYS A 76 -18.50 0.68 3.67
C LYS A 76 -18.19 0.88 5.16
N ASP A 77 -17.09 1.55 5.50
CA ASP A 77 -16.76 2.00 6.87
C ASP A 77 -17.24 3.44 7.13
#